data_AF-A0A928H1T7-F1
#
_entry.id   AF-A0A928H1T7-F1
#
_cell.length_a   1.000
_cell.length_b   1.000
_cell.length_c   1.000
_cell.angle_alpha   90.00
_cell.angle_beta   90.00
_cell.angle_gamma   90.00
#
_symmetry.space_group_name_H-M   'P 1'
#
loop_
_entity.id
_entity.type
_entity.pdbx_description
1 polymer ?
#
loop_
_entity_poly.entity_id
_entity_poly.type
_entity_poly.pdbx_seq_one_letter_code
_entity_poly.pdbx_strand_id
1 'polypeptide(L)'
;MKLKVKITGEKQMDELDKFFRVPEWYAALAPFTWDTKFVKLRKDAIDALSVGMNEEQAKEFLYTPVGKGVMNDLAEPMGDIPGNAFAFVDSCAPTDTERFALKGGAVYSPRSALFYLLQSKKVSEAARNNKVEYICLRPFRKITRAREFRLFIYDGKLSAMSQYNLIRHFRRLEGVKKSYWDSAVKFVESVIWRLPIKTLVIDIYITSGGDILVVDLNKWGETDPLLLRTWERDWSETVGIQLMSPPTSISGDVKVSF
;
A
#
# COMPACT_ATOMS: atom_id res chain seq x y z
N MET A 1 17.32 22.65 -33.40
CA MET A 1 16.33 21.66 -33.86
C MET A 1 15.71 21.01 -32.62
N LYS A 2 14.54 21.49 -32.14
CA LYS A 2 13.87 20.91 -30.97
C LYS A 2 13.04 19.72 -31.44
N LEU A 3 13.48 18.50 -31.12
CA LEU A 3 12.68 17.29 -31.28
C LEU A 3 11.47 17.38 -30.34
N LYS A 4 10.34 17.87 -30.85
CA LYS A 4 9.03 17.65 -30.22
C LYS A 4 8.65 16.20 -30.48
N VAL A 5 9.00 15.32 -29.56
CA VAL A 5 8.45 13.96 -29.53
C VAL A 5 6.94 14.11 -29.27
N LYS A 6 6.12 13.85 -30.29
CA LYS A 6 4.67 13.68 -30.11
C LYS A 6 4.47 12.39 -29.32
N ILE A 7 4.26 12.52 -28.02
CA ILE A 7 3.81 11.40 -27.18
C ILE A 7 2.32 11.22 -27.48
N THR A 8 1.91 10.01 -27.87
CA THR A 8 0.50 9.65 -28.14
C THR A 8 -0.29 9.56 -26.83
N GLY A 9 -1.61 9.77 -26.88
CA GLY A 9 -2.48 9.75 -25.68
C GLY A 9 -2.45 8.42 -24.91
N GLU A 10 -2.31 7.29 -25.60
CA GLU A 10 -2.16 5.96 -24.98
C GLU A 10 -0.86 5.83 -24.18
N LYS A 11 0.25 6.34 -24.72
CA LYS A 11 1.53 6.33 -24.02
C LYS A 11 1.51 7.23 -22.78
N GLN A 12 0.77 8.34 -22.83
CA GLN A 12 0.58 9.20 -21.67
C GLN A 12 -0.27 8.51 -20.58
N MET A 13 -1.28 7.72 -20.97
CA MET A 13 -2.11 6.96 -20.03
C MET A 13 -1.31 5.82 -19.35
N ASP A 14 -0.48 5.11 -20.11
CA ASP A 14 0.39 4.03 -19.57
C ASP A 14 1.41 4.58 -18.55
N GLU A 15 1.96 5.77 -18.80
CA GLU A 15 2.87 6.42 -17.84
C GLU A 15 2.15 6.91 -16.57
N LEU A 16 0.92 7.40 -16.69
CA LEU A 16 0.09 7.75 -15.52
C LEU A 16 -0.29 6.50 -14.71
N ASP A 17 -0.54 5.39 -15.38
CA ASP A 17 -0.83 4.11 -14.74
C ASP A 17 0.36 3.55 -13.97
N LYS A 18 1.57 3.73 -14.49
CA LYS A 18 2.81 3.35 -13.80
C LYS A 18 3.05 4.18 -12.54
N PHE A 19 2.61 5.45 -12.50
CA PHE A 19 2.83 6.32 -11.35
C PHE A 19 2.30 5.76 -10.02
N PHE A 20 1.30 4.88 -10.05
CA PHE A 20 0.76 4.22 -8.85
C PHE A 20 1.66 3.12 -8.28
N ARG A 21 2.72 2.73 -8.99
CA ARG A 21 3.75 1.82 -8.49
C ARG A 21 4.66 2.54 -7.51
N VAL A 22 5.06 1.86 -6.43
CA VAL A 22 5.85 2.45 -5.35
C VAL A 22 7.14 3.11 -5.83
N PRO A 23 7.98 2.49 -6.69
CA PRO A 23 9.19 3.14 -7.17
C PRO A 23 8.93 4.49 -7.87
N GLU A 24 7.79 4.64 -8.54
CA GLU A 24 7.43 5.82 -9.33
C GLU A 24 6.97 6.99 -8.45
N TRP A 25 6.05 6.74 -7.50
CA TRP A 25 5.59 7.80 -6.62
C TRP A 25 6.54 8.10 -5.45
N TYR A 26 7.45 7.17 -5.10
CA TYR A 26 8.36 7.33 -3.98
C TYR A 26 9.18 8.60 -4.10
N ALA A 27 9.70 8.94 -5.28
CA ALA A 27 10.50 10.16 -5.47
C ALA A 27 9.73 11.45 -5.10
N ALA A 28 8.43 11.50 -5.38
CA ALA A 28 7.59 12.66 -5.07
C ALA A 28 7.26 12.76 -3.55
N LEU A 29 7.16 11.60 -2.89
CA LEU A 29 6.61 11.47 -1.54
C LEU A 29 7.60 10.88 -0.51
N ALA A 30 8.88 10.74 -0.84
CA ALA A 30 9.91 10.16 0.03
C ALA A 30 9.94 10.77 1.45
N PRO A 31 9.80 12.11 1.63
CA PRO A 31 9.75 12.70 2.98
C PRO A 31 8.53 12.28 3.82
N PHE A 32 7.52 11.71 3.18
CA PHE A 32 6.23 11.36 3.78
C PHE A 32 5.99 9.85 3.76
N THR A 33 7.00 9.01 3.61
CA THR A 33 6.85 7.55 3.73
C THR A 33 8.05 6.96 4.46
N TRP A 34 8.09 5.64 4.61
CA TRP A 34 9.25 4.98 5.18
C TRP A 34 10.39 4.95 4.17
N ASP A 35 11.62 5.10 4.68
CA ASP A 35 12.82 4.87 3.89
C ASP A 35 12.76 3.49 3.23
N THR A 36 12.65 3.48 1.90
CA THR A 36 12.39 2.29 1.09
C THR A 36 13.53 2.10 0.11
N LYS A 37 14.07 0.87 0.10
CA LYS A 37 15.12 0.42 -0.81
C LYS A 37 14.50 -0.40 -1.92
N PHE A 38 15.04 -0.29 -3.13
CA PHE A 38 14.52 -0.93 -4.33
C PHE A 38 15.59 -1.83 -4.93
N VAL A 39 15.29 -3.12 -5.05
CA VAL A 39 16.19 -4.12 -5.64
C VAL A 39 15.61 -4.57 -6.97
N LYS A 40 16.26 -4.15 -8.06
CA LYS A 40 15.81 -4.46 -9.41
C LYS A 40 15.95 -5.95 -9.69
N LEU A 41 14.87 -6.56 -10.17
CA LEU A 41 14.86 -7.98 -10.49
C LEU A 41 15.36 -8.24 -11.91
N ARG A 42 16.07 -9.36 -12.05
CA ARG A 42 16.34 -9.98 -13.35
C ARG A 42 15.08 -10.65 -13.89
N LYS A 43 15.02 -10.84 -15.21
CA LYS A 43 13.85 -11.44 -15.87
C LYS A 43 13.51 -12.83 -15.34
N ASP A 44 14.52 -13.68 -15.12
CA ASP A 44 14.37 -15.02 -14.55
C ASP A 44 13.73 -15.02 -13.14
N ALA A 45 14.02 -14.02 -12.32
CA ALA A 45 13.41 -13.83 -11.01
C ALA A 45 11.95 -13.37 -11.11
N ILE A 46 11.63 -12.49 -12.06
CA ILE A 46 10.25 -12.06 -12.34
C ILE A 46 9.43 -13.25 -12.85
N ASP A 47 9.99 -14.04 -13.77
CA ASP A 47 9.36 -15.24 -14.31
C ASP A 47 9.05 -16.23 -13.18
N ALA A 48 9.98 -16.42 -12.23
CA ALA A 48 9.75 -17.25 -11.04
C ALA A 48 8.62 -16.72 -10.13
N LEU A 49 8.56 -15.41 -9.89
CA LEU A 49 7.44 -14.81 -9.14
C LEU A 49 6.10 -15.01 -9.85
N SER A 50 6.08 -14.96 -11.19
CA SER A 50 4.85 -15.13 -11.97
C SER A 50 4.23 -16.53 -11.86
N VAL A 51 5.03 -17.55 -11.50
CA VAL A 51 4.52 -18.91 -11.29
C VAL A 51 3.54 -18.94 -10.13
N GLY A 52 3.89 -18.31 -9.01
CA GLY A 52 3.19 -18.49 -7.73
C GLY A 52 3.42 -19.88 -7.18
N MET A 53 4.18 -19.99 -6.10
CA MET A 53 4.69 -21.26 -5.58
C MET A 53 3.96 -21.66 -4.31
N ASN A 54 3.76 -22.96 -4.11
CA ASN A 54 3.45 -23.48 -2.78
C ASN A 54 4.72 -23.47 -1.89
N GLU A 55 4.58 -23.86 -0.62
CA GLU A 55 5.68 -23.86 0.34
C GLU A 55 6.88 -24.73 -0.09
N GLU A 56 6.63 -25.93 -0.61
CA GLU A 56 7.69 -26.88 -1.01
C GLU A 56 8.47 -26.34 -2.21
N GLN A 57 7.75 -25.90 -3.25
CA GLN A 57 8.32 -25.28 -4.45
C GLN A 57 9.14 -24.03 -4.09
N ALA A 58 8.62 -23.18 -3.19
CA ALA A 58 9.35 -22.01 -2.73
C ALA A 58 10.63 -22.40 -1.98
N LYS A 59 10.59 -23.44 -1.12
CA LYS A 59 11.79 -23.95 -0.43
C LYS A 59 12.85 -24.42 -1.40
N GLU A 60 12.47 -25.17 -2.42
CA GLU A 60 13.37 -25.66 -3.47
C GLU A 60 13.97 -24.52 -4.28
N PHE A 61 13.14 -23.56 -4.70
CA PHE A 61 13.57 -22.41 -5.49
C PHE A 61 14.68 -21.60 -4.81
N LEU A 62 14.62 -21.44 -3.48
CA LEU A 62 15.64 -20.73 -2.71
C LEU A 62 17.06 -21.32 -2.86
N TYR A 63 17.21 -22.58 -3.28
CA TYR A 63 18.51 -23.21 -3.49
C TYR A 63 18.98 -23.18 -4.93
N THR A 64 18.14 -22.75 -5.87
CA THR A 64 18.50 -22.57 -7.28
C THR A 64 19.49 -21.40 -7.45
N PRO A 65 20.25 -21.35 -8.56
CA PRO A 65 21.10 -20.19 -8.86
C PRO A 65 20.32 -18.87 -8.90
N VAL A 66 19.09 -18.87 -9.44
CA VAL A 66 18.24 -17.67 -9.50
C VAL A 66 17.85 -17.22 -8.10
N GLY A 67 17.35 -18.14 -7.27
CA GLY A 67 16.97 -17.84 -5.88
C GLY A 67 18.13 -17.33 -5.04
N LYS A 68 19.31 -17.96 -5.15
CA LYS A 68 20.55 -17.50 -4.49
C LYS A 68 20.98 -16.12 -4.97
N GLY A 69 20.92 -15.87 -6.28
CA GLY A 69 21.23 -14.57 -6.86
C GLY A 69 20.35 -13.46 -6.27
N VAL A 70 19.03 -13.66 -6.25
CA VAL A 70 18.10 -12.68 -5.66
C VAL A 70 18.37 -12.49 -4.16
N MET A 71 18.64 -13.55 -3.41
CA MET A 71 18.97 -13.42 -1.98
C MET A 71 20.27 -12.63 -1.74
N ASN A 72 21.26 -12.77 -2.61
CA ASN A 72 22.50 -11.98 -2.54
C ASN A 72 22.22 -10.50 -2.84
N ASP A 73 21.42 -10.21 -3.86
CA ASP A 73 21.04 -8.84 -4.25
C ASP A 73 20.24 -8.13 -3.13
N LEU A 74 19.48 -8.89 -2.34
CA LEU A 74 18.71 -8.39 -1.19
C LEU A 74 19.57 -8.22 0.08
N ALA A 75 20.75 -8.82 0.16
CA ALA A 75 21.51 -8.94 1.41
C ALA A 75 21.95 -7.59 1.99
N GLU A 76 22.63 -6.77 1.18
CA GLU A 76 23.10 -5.45 1.61
C GLU A 76 21.93 -4.49 1.88
N PRO A 77 20.95 -4.29 0.96
CA PRO A 77 19.81 -3.42 1.23
C PRO A 77 19.03 -3.78 2.48
N MET A 78 18.86 -5.07 2.76
CA MET A 78 18.16 -5.52 3.96
C MET A 78 19.01 -5.40 5.22
N GLY A 79 20.34 -5.55 5.12
CA GLY A 79 21.28 -5.38 6.22
C GLY A 79 21.34 -3.93 6.74
N ASP A 80 21.07 -2.96 5.88
CA ASP A 80 20.97 -1.54 6.26
C ASP A 80 19.68 -1.18 7.01
N ILE A 81 18.66 -2.05 6.99
CA ILE A 81 17.39 -1.80 7.66
C ILE A 81 17.51 -2.23 9.13
N PRO A 82 17.30 -1.33 10.11
CA PRO A 82 17.37 -1.71 11.51
C PRO A 82 16.21 -2.64 11.88
N GLY A 83 16.54 -3.84 12.33
CA GLY A 83 15.58 -4.84 12.80
C GLY A 83 14.92 -5.62 11.66
N ASN A 84 13.60 -5.83 11.76
CA ASN A 84 12.85 -6.54 10.72
C ASN A 84 12.53 -5.59 9.55
N ALA A 85 12.48 -6.12 8.34
CA ALA A 85 11.99 -5.43 7.15
C ALA A 85 10.58 -5.88 6.77
N PHE A 86 9.94 -5.11 5.89
CA PHE A 86 8.73 -5.48 5.18
C PHE A 86 9.05 -5.52 3.69
N ALA A 87 8.87 -6.68 3.07
CA ALA A 87 9.17 -6.91 1.65
C ALA A 87 7.87 -6.95 0.83
N PHE A 88 7.88 -6.26 -0.30
CA PHE A 88 6.76 -6.15 -1.22
C PHE A 88 7.27 -5.91 -2.65
N VAL A 89 6.39 -5.92 -3.64
CA VAL A 89 6.73 -5.56 -5.04
C VAL A 89 6.08 -4.24 -5.43
N ASP A 90 6.45 -3.71 -6.59
CA ASP A 90 6.07 -2.39 -7.09
C ASP A 90 4.61 -1.99 -6.84
N SER A 91 3.67 -2.90 -7.07
CA SER A 91 2.23 -2.60 -7.05
C SER A 91 1.47 -3.26 -5.91
N CYS A 92 2.09 -4.13 -5.12
CA CYS A 92 1.38 -4.82 -4.04
C CYS A 92 2.28 -5.43 -2.96
N ALA A 93 1.72 -5.51 -1.76
CA ALA A 93 2.27 -6.29 -0.66
C ALA A 93 1.69 -7.72 -0.62
N PRO A 94 2.45 -8.71 -0.11
CA PRO A 94 2.02 -10.12 0.00
C PRO A 94 1.06 -10.34 1.19
N THR A 95 -0.02 -9.56 1.24
CA THR A 95 -0.97 -9.51 2.37
C THR A 95 -1.83 -10.77 2.51
N ASP A 96 -1.83 -11.61 1.49
CA ASP A 96 -2.53 -12.88 1.37
C ASP A 96 -1.73 -14.07 1.94
N THR A 97 -0.51 -13.85 2.40
CA THR A 97 0.35 -14.91 2.95
C THR A 97 0.11 -15.14 4.44
N GLU A 98 0.40 -16.36 4.91
CA GLU A 98 0.38 -16.70 6.34
C GLU A 98 1.31 -15.77 7.16
N ARG A 99 2.45 -15.40 6.59
CA ARG A 99 3.38 -14.46 7.24
C ARG A 99 2.73 -13.12 7.54
N PHE A 100 1.92 -12.63 6.62
CA PHE A 100 1.17 -11.40 6.84
C PHE A 100 0.13 -11.59 7.94
N ALA A 101 -0.65 -12.66 7.88
CA ALA A 101 -1.68 -12.96 8.88
C ALA A 101 -1.11 -13.07 10.31
N LEU A 102 0.00 -13.80 10.49
CA LEU A 102 0.55 -14.11 11.81
C LEU A 102 1.54 -13.07 12.33
N LYS A 103 2.32 -12.43 11.45
CA LYS A 103 3.45 -11.55 11.82
C LYS A 103 3.38 -10.17 11.18
N GLY A 104 2.27 -9.81 10.53
CA GLY A 104 2.11 -8.55 9.81
C GLY A 104 3.05 -8.39 8.61
N GLY A 105 3.68 -9.48 8.15
CA GLY A 105 4.59 -9.47 7.00
C GLY A 105 6.04 -9.12 7.36
N ALA A 106 6.38 -9.04 8.65
CA ALA A 106 7.75 -8.80 9.09
C ALA A 106 8.68 -9.91 8.59
N VAL A 107 9.80 -9.59 7.94
CA VAL A 107 10.82 -10.53 7.47
C VAL A 107 12.19 -10.14 8.05
N TYR A 108 13.07 -11.11 8.27
CA TYR A 108 14.34 -10.93 9.01
C TYR A 108 15.59 -11.32 8.22
N SER A 109 15.41 -11.90 7.03
CA SER A 109 16.49 -12.27 6.11
C SER A 109 16.03 -12.20 4.65
N PRO A 110 16.97 -12.05 3.70
CA PRO A 110 16.70 -12.18 2.27
C PRO A 110 15.93 -13.47 1.91
N ARG A 111 16.29 -14.58 2.57
CA ARG A 111 15.62 -15.87 2.43
C ARG A 111 14.15 -15.77 2.80
N SER A 112 13.84 -15.20 3.97
CA SER A 112 12.44 -15.04 4.41
C SER A 112 11.66 -14.05 3.53
N ALA A 113 12.30 -12.99 3.05
CA ALA A 113 11.67 -12.03 2.13
C ALA A 113 11.25 -12.72 0.83
N LEU A 114 12.19 -13.37 0.14
CA LEU A 114 11.93 -14.05 -1.12
C LEU A 114 10.93 -15.20 -0.96
N PHE A 115 11.07 -16.00 0.11
CA PHE A 115 10.18 -17.14 0.39
C PHE A 115 8.70 -16.74 0.43
N TYR A 116 8.36 -15.66 1.11
CA TYR A 116 6.95 -15.24 1.23
C TYR A 116 6.46 -14.46 0.01
N LEU A 117 7.34 -13.76 -0.72
CA LEU A 117 6.96 -13.15 -1.99
C LEU A 117 6.56 -14.21 -3.03
N LEU A 118 7.32 -15.31 -3.12
CA LEU A 118 7.03 -16.43 -4.05
C LEU A 118 5.68 -17.11 -3.78
N GLN A 119 5.21 -17.08 -2.53
CA GLN A 119 3.96 -17.71 -2.12
C GLN A 119 2.72 -16.82 -2.27
N SER A 120 2.90 -15.53 -2.52
CA SER A 120 1.76 -14.61 -2.64
C SER A 120 1.11 -14.73 -4.01
N LYS A 121 -0.19 -15.03 -4.01
CA LYS A 121 -1.02 -14.99 -5.22
C LYS A 121 -1.09 -13.58 -5.77
N LYS A 122 -1.24 -12.57 -4.90
CA LYS A 122 -1.22 -11.16 -5.30
C LYS A 122 0.07 -10.77 -6.02
N VAL A 123 1.23 -11.21 -5.53
CA VAL A 123 2.53 -10.93 -6.15
C VAL A 123 2.66 -11.66 -7.48
N SER A 124 2.28 -12.95 -7.55
CA SER A 124 2.34 -13.71 -8.82
C SER A 124 1.41 -13.13 -9.89
N GLU A 125 0.20 -12.71 -9.53
CA GLU A 125 -0.72 -12.01 -10.42
C GLU A 125 -0.15 -10.66 -10.89
N ALA A 126 0.46 -9.88 -10.00
CA ALA A 126 1.14 -8.64 -10.39
C ALA A 126 2.28 -8.91 -11.38
N ALA A 127 3.09 -9.94 -11.15
CA ALA A 127 4.17 -10.33 -12.04
C ALA A 127 3.66 -10.78 -13.43
N ARG A 128 2.61 -11.63 -13.49
CA ARG A 128 1.97 -12.03 -14.77
C ARG A 128 1.43 -10.84 -15.56
N ASN A 129 0.99 -9.80 -14.86
CA ASN A 129 0.46 -8.57 -15.46
C ASN A 129 1.54 -7.52 -15.76
N ASN A 130 2.84 -7.87 -15.72
CA ASN A 130 3.96 -6.94 -15.96
C ASN A 130 3.95 -5.71 -15.03
N LYS A 131 3.51 -5.91 -13.78
CA LYS A 131 3.47 -4.88 -12.74
C LYS A 131 4.59 -5.06 -11.70
N VAL A 132 5.62 -5.85 -12.00
CA VAL A 132 6.73 -6.13 -11.09
C VAL A 132 8.06 -5.92 -11.81
N GLU A 133 8.90 -5.08 -11.23
CA GLU A 133 10.28 -4.81 -11.66
C GLU A 133 11.26 -4.82 -10.47
N TYR A 134 10.78 -4.52 -9.26
CA TYR A 134 11.59 -4.40 -8.06
C TYR A 134 11.01 -5.21 -6.90
N ILE A 135 11.89 -5.76 -6.07
CA ILE A 135 11.55 -6.02 -4.67
C ILE A 135 11.81 -4.74 -3.89
N CYS A 136 10.79 -4.26 -3.20
CA CYS A 136 10.84 -3.09 -2.34
C CYS A 136 11.00 -3.55 -0.88
N LEU A 137 11.90 -2.91 -0.15
CA LEU A 137 12.22 -3.20 1.24
C LEU A 137 12.10 -1.92 2.08
N ARG A 138 11.32 -1.97 3.15
CA ARG A 138 11.24 -0.87 4.13
C ARG A 138 11.32 -1.39 5.56
N PRO A 139 11.69 -0.55 6.55
CA PRO A 139 11.60 -0.93 7.97
C PRO A 139 10.21 -1.47 8.33
N PHE A 140 10.16 -2.63 8.97
CA PHE A 140 8.90 -3.15 9.47
C PHE A 140 8.44 -2.32 10.66
N ARG A 141 7.24 -1.75 10.55
CA ARG A 141 6.55 -1.08 11.65
C ARG A 141 5.20 -1.73 11.88
N LYS A 142 4.90 -2.04 13.15
CA LYS A 142 3.58 -2.50 13.54
C LYS A 142 2.62 -1.32 13.46
N ILE A 143 1.82 -1.30 12.40
CA ILE A 143 0.82 -0.25 12.19
C ILE A 143 -0.35 -0.44 13.16
N THR A 144 -0.74 0.66 13.81
CA THR A 144 -1.93 0.67 14.67
C THR A 144 -3.16 0.91 13.81
N ARG A 145 -3.98 -0.12 13.62
CA ARG A 145 -5.19 -0.12 12.78
C ARG A 145 -6.11 1.11 12.92
N ALA A 146 -6.22 1.67 14.12
CA ALA A 146 -7.07 2.85 14.37
C ALA A 146 -6.50 4.15 13.77
N ARG A 147 -5.25 4.16 13.31
CA ARG A 147 -4.60 5.33 12.73
C ARG A 147 -4.32 5.17 11.23
N GLU A 148 -4.89 4.14 10.62
CA GLU A 148 -4.87 3.95 9.17
C GLU A 148 -6.12 4.56 8.56
N PHE A 149 -5.94 5.36 7.53
CA PHE A 149 -7.01 6.04 6.81
C PHE A 149 -6.75 6.01 5.32
N ARG A 150 -7.83 6.07 4.56
CA ARG A 150 -7.83 6.28 3.12
C ARG A 150 -8.28 7.70 2.81
N LEU A 151 -7.45 8.44 2.10
CA LEU A 151 -7.76 9.77 1.59
C LEU A 151 -8.29 9.66 0.16
N PHE A 152 -9.37 10.39 -0.12
CA PHE A 152 -9.96 10.52 -1.44
C PHE A 152 -9.70 11.94 -1.93
N ILE A 153 -8.78 12.08 -2.88
CA ILE A 153 -8.39 13.35 -3.46
C ILE A 153 -9.09 13.48 -4.81
N TYR A 154 -9.86 14.55 -4.98
CA TYR A 154 -10.58 14.85 -6.19
C TYR A 154 -10.22 16.26 -6.66
N ASP A 155 -9.77 16.38 -7.90
CA ASP A 155 -9.31 17.65 -8.51
C ASP A 155 -8.31 18.42 -7.61
N GLY A 156 -7.37 17.68 -7.03
CA GLY A 156 -6.29 18.19 -6.21
C GLY A 156 -6.68 18.60 -4.80
N LYS A 157 -7.92 18.32 -4.37
CA LYS A 157 -8.42 18.65 -3.04
C LYS A 157 -8.84 17.40 -2.29
N LEU A 158 -8.69 17.43 -0.97
CA LEU A 158 -9.20 16.35 -0.13
C LEU A 158 -10.74 16.42 -0.09
N SER A 159 -11.40 15.44 -0.73
CA SER A 159 -12.85 15.34 -0.78
C SER A 159 -13.40 14.55 0.41
N ALA A 160 -12.75 13.44 0.76
CA ALA A 160 -13.17 12.59 1.86
C ALA A 160 -12.00 11.82 2.49
N MET A 161 -12.23 11.32 3.69
CA MET A 161 -11.30 10.47 4.44
C MET A 161 -12.09 9.33 5.08
N SER A 162 -11.65 8.09 4.94
CA SER A 162 -12.30 6.94 5.58
C SER A 162 -11.34 6.25 6.55
N GLN A 163 -11.85 5.82 7.70
CA GLN A 163 -11.19 4.79 8.51
C GLN A 163 -10.89 3.58 7.62
N TYR A 164 -9.65 3.08 7.66
CA TYR A 164 -9.23 1.96 6.80
C TYR A 164 -9.71 0.62 7.35
N ASN A 165 -9.47 0.36 8.65
CA ASN A 165 -9.85 -0.91 9.26
C ASN A 165 -11.32 -0.94 9.66
N LEU A 166 -12.15 -1.73 8.99
CA LEU A 166 -13.61 -1.75 9.22
C LEU A 166 -14.08 -2.77 10.27
N ILE A 167 -13.17 -3.42 11.00
CA ILE A 167 -13.53 -4.51 11.93
C ILE A 167 -14.30 -3.98 13.15
N ARG A 168 -14.04 -2.74 13.57
CA ARG A 168 -14.68 -2.16 14.75
C ARG A 168 -14.72 -0.64 14.73
N HIS A 169 -15.61 -0.09 15.55
CA HIS A 169 -15.58 1.30 15.96
C HIS A 169 -14.41 1.57 16.93
N PHE A 170 -13.67 2.67 16.69
CA PHE A 170 -12.63 3.15 17.59
C PHE A 170 -13.07 4.46 18.26
N ARG A 171 -13.76 4.36 19.40
CA ARG A 171 -14.34 5.50 20.15
C ARG A 171 -13.42 6.72 20.30
N ARG A 172 -12.11 6.51 20.49
CA ARG A 172 -11.13 7.60 20.62
C ARG A 172 -11.01 8.48 19.38
N LEU A 173 -11.38 8.00 18.20
CA LEU A 173 -11.29 8.75 16.95
C LEU A 173 -12.31 9.88 16.86
N GLU A 174 -13.45 9.77 17.55
CA GLU A 174 -14.46 10.83 17.59
C GLU A 174 -13.88 12.13 18.16
N GLY A 175 -13.07 12.03 19.22
CA GLY A 175 -12.45 13.19 19.87
C GLY A 175 -11.33 13.86 19.06
N VAL A 176 -10.72 13.15 18.10
CA VAL A 176 -9.62 13.68 17.26
C VAL A 176 -10.02 13.88 15.80
N LYS A 177 -11.29 13.63 15.48
CA LYS A 177 -11.87 13.63 14.13
C LYS A 177 -11.50 14.87 13.33
N LYS A 178 -11.80 16.05 13.89
CA LYS A 178 -11.51 17.35 13.27
C LYS A 178 -10.00 17.59 13.11
N SER A 179 -9.21 17.29 14.14
CA SER A 179 -7.76 17.46 14.08
C SER A 179 -7.11 16.60 12.99
N TYR A 180 -7.55 15.35 12.83
CA TYR A 180 -7.04 14.47 11.79
C TYR A 180 -7.44 14.94 10.39
N TRP A 181 -8.68 15.41 10.24
CA TRP A 181 -9.14 16.02 9.00
C TRP A 181 -8.28 17.24 8.63
N ASP A 182 -8.11 18.20 9.55
CA ASP A 182 -7.33 19.41 9.32
C ASP A 182 -5.86 19.08 8.98
N SER A 183 -5.26 18.08 9.64
CA SER A 183 -3.93 17.59 9.30
C SER A 183 -3.86 16.96 7.91
N ALA A 184 -4.87 16.18 7.51
CA ALA A 184 -4.94 15.57 6.19
C ALA A 184 -5.10 16.61 5.08
N VAL A 185 -5.92 17.65 5.28
CA VAL A 185 -6.05 18.78 4.34
C VAL A 185 -4.69 19.45 4.12
N LYS A 186 -4.01 19.84 5.20
CA LYS A 186 -2.67 20.45 5.12
C LYS A 186 -1.65 19.56 4.43
N PHE A 187 -1.69 18.27 4.73
CA PHE A 187 -0.84 17.28 4.05
C PHE A 187 -1.10 17.27 2.55
N VAL A 188 -2.36 17.17 2.11
CA VAL A 188 -2.71 17.17 0.68
C VAL A 188 -2.25 18.45 0.00
N GLU A 189 -2.51 19.63 0.58
CA GLU A 189 -2.04 20.91 0.05
C GLU A 189 -0.51 20.95 -0.11
N SER A 190 0.24 20.35 0.83
CA SER A 190 1.70 20.34 0.81
C SER A 190 2.32 19.39 -0.22
N VAL A 191 1.60 18.34 -0.64
CA VAL A 191 2.13 17.31 -1.55
C VAL A 191 1.51 17.33 -2.93
N ILE A 192 0.30 17.86 -3.09
CA ILE A 192 -0.48 17.69 -4.32
C ILE A 192 0.23 18.27 -5.54
N TRP A 193 0.96 19.38 -5.40
CA TRP A 193 1.71 19.99 -6.49
C TRP A 193 2.84 19.10 -7.03
N ARG A 194 3.31 18.12 -6.24
CA ARG A 194 4.34 17.14 -6.62
C ARG A 194 3.79 15.97 -7.43
N LEU A 195 2.48 15.75 -7.40
CA LEU A 195 1.84 14.62 -8.06
C LEU A 195 1.39 15.00 -9.48
N PRO A 196 1.67 14.17 -10.50
CA PRO A 196 1.15 14.38 -11.85
C PRO A 196 -0.37 14.16 -11.94
N ILE A 197 -0.93 13.41 -10.98
CA ILE A 197 -2.35 13.05 -10.92
C ILE A 197 -3.01 13.83 -9.78
N LYS A 198 -4.17 14.43 -10.08
CA LYS A 198 -4.94 15.25 -9.12
C LYS A 198 -6.19 14.57 -8.58
N THR A 199 -6.61 13.47 -9.19
CA THR A 199 -7.73 12.65 -8.73
C THR A 199 -7.23 11.24 -8.47
N LEU A 200 -7.08 10.88 -7.19
CA LEU A 200 -6.45 9.65 -6.73
C LEU A 200 -6.84 9.31 -5.29
N VAL A 201 -6.48 8.10 -4.88
CA VAL A 201 -6.62 7.65 -3.51
C VAL A 201 -5.24 7.49 -2.87
N ILE A 202 -5.10 7.92 -1.62
CA ILE A 202 -3.87 7.73 -0.85
C ILE A 202 -4.20 7.02 0.46
N ASP A 203 -3.61 5.84 0.68
CA ASP A 203 -3.65 5.19 1.98
C ASP A 203 -2.55 5.76 2.87
N ILE A 204 -2.93 6.17 4.08
CA ILE A 204 -2.04 6.84 5.02
C ILE A 204 -2.07 6.19 6.41
N TYR A 205 -1.00 6.40 7.16
CA TYR A 205 -0.89 6.14 8.57
C TYR A 205 -0.53 7.41 9.32
N ILE A 206 -1.31 7.74 10.35
CA ILE A 206 -1.00 8.86 11.26
C ILE A 206 -0.14 8.33 12.42
N THR A 207 1.05 8.89 12.63
CA THR A 207 1.96 8.48 13.72
C THR A 207 1.41 8.91 15.09
N SER A 208 2.05 8.47 16.18
CA SER A 208 1.73 9.03 17.51
C SER A 208 2.08 10.50 17.66
N GLY A 209 3.03 11.01 16.87
CA GLY A 209 3.41 12.42 16.84
C GLY A 209 2.45 13.28 16.02
N GLY A 210 1.56 12.66 15.24
CA GLY A 210 0.62 13.36 14.35
C GLY A 210 1.11 13.48 12.90
N ASP A 211 2.31 13.02 12.59
CA ASP A 211 2.84 12.99 11.23
C ASP A 211 2.05 12.01 10.35
N ILE A 212 1.93 12.35 9.06
CA ILE A 212 1.29 11.49 8.06
C ILE A 212 2.36 10.76 7.28
N LEU A 213 2.26 9.42 7.27
CA LEU A 213 3.04 8.54 6.42
C LEU A 213 2.14 7.94 5.34
N VAL A 214 2.54 8.09 4.09
CA VAL A 214 1.97 7.44 2.91
C VAL A 214 2.29 5.96 2.95
N VAL A 215 1.25 5.14 2.91
CA VAL A 215 1.33 3.69 2.88
C VAL A 215 1.28 3.19 1.44
N ASP A 216 0.36 3.74 0.65
CA ASP A 216 0.12 3.33 -0.74
C ASP A 216 -0.63 4.40 -1.54
N LEU A 217 -0.49 4.37 -2.86
CA LEU A 217 -1.25 5.20 -3.81
C LEU A 217 -2.10 4.30 -4.69
N ASN A 218 -3.37 4.64 -4.83
CA ASN A 218 -4.33 3.87 -5.61
C ASN A 218 -5.02 4.74 -6.65
N LYS A 219 -5.34 4.12 -7.79
CA LYS A 219 -6.15 4.73 -8.83
C LYS A 219 -7.55 5.02 -8.33
N TRP A 220 -8.11 6.12 -8.82
CA TRP A 220 -9.50 6.48 -8.56
C TRP A 220 -10.45 5.43 -9.16
N GLY A 221 -11.46 4.99 -8.41
CA GLY A 221 -12.44 4.01 -8.88
C GLY A 221 -11.98 2.54 -8.89
N GLU A 222 -10.68 2.26 -8.76
CA GLU A 222 -10.14 0.89 -8.83
C GLU A 222 -9.93 0.25 -7.45
N THR A 223 -10.35 0.91 -6.37
CA THR A 223 -10.20 0.39 -5.00
C THR A 223 -11.52 0.49 -4.23
N ASP A 224 -11.61 -0.23 -3.11
CA ASP A 224 -12.79 -0.21 -2.25
C ASP A 224 -13.04 1.22 -1.70
N PRO A 225 -14.25 1.80 -1.86
CA PRO A 225 -14.58 3.12 -1.33
C PRO A 225 -14.76 3.14 0.20
N LEU A 226 -14.59 2.00 0.87
CA LEU A 226 -14.69 1.78 2.30
C LEU A 226 -16.03 2.33 2.85
N LEU A 227 -15.98 3.21 3.85
CA LEU A 227 -17.17 3.77 4.49
C LEU A 227 -17.95 4.74 3.60
N LEU A 228 -17.40 5.14 2.44
CA LEU A 228 -18.14 5.93 1.46
C LEU A 228 -19.08 5.05 0.61
N ARG A 229 -18.96 3.72 0.70
CA ARG A 229 -19.82 2.67 0.12
C ARG A 229 -19.88 2.59 -1.41
N THR A 230 -19.78 3.71 -2.11
CA THR A 230 -20.01 3.82 -3.56
C THR A 230 -19.10 4.89 -4.16
N TRP A 231 -18.71 4.68 -5.42
CA TRP A 231 -17.99 5.68 -6.22
C TRP A 231 -18.93 6.66 -6.92
N GLU A 232 -20.20 6.28 -7.07
CA GLU A 232 -21.30 7.03 -7.68
C GLU A 232 -21.83 8.11 -6.73
N ARG A 233 -21.02 9.14 -6.52
CA ARG A 233 -21.35 10.31 -5.68
C ARG A 233 -20.76 11.59 -6.28
N ASP A 234 -21.23 12.73 -5.82
CA ASP A 234 -20.53 13.98 -6.05
C ASP A 234 -19.28 14.03 -5.16
N TRP A 235 -18.12 14.14 -5.82
CA TRP A 235 -16.81 14.21 -5.18
C TRP A 235 -16.27 15.65 -5.08
N SER A 236 -16.96 16.61 -5.70
CA SER A 236 -16.69 18.04 -5.49
C SER A 236 -17.14 18.50 -4.09
N GLU A 237 -18.12 17.81 -3.51
CA GLU A 237 -18.57 18.04 -2.14
C GLU A 237 -17.65 17.38 -1.10
N THR A 238 -17.20 18.17 -0.13
CA THR A 238 -16.36 17.67 0.97
C THR A 238 -17.20 16.97 2.02
N VAL A 239 -16.87 15.72 2.31
CA VAL A 239 -17.60 14.85 3.24
C VAL A 239 -17.00 14.88 4.65
N GLY A 240 -15.71 15.22 4.74
CA GLY A 240 -14.95 15.03 5.96
C GLY A 240 -14.53 13.57 6.16
N ILE A 241 -14.32 13.21 7.42
CA ILE A 241 -13.86 11.88 7.83
C ILE A 241 -15.04 10.97 8.23
N GLN A 242 -15.06 9.77 7.64
CA GLN A 242 -15.99 8.69 7.94
C GLN A 242 -15.34 7.68 8.89
N LEU A 243 -16.04 7.38 9.98
CA LEU A 243 -15.63 6.44 11.02
C LEU A 243 -16.68 5.33 11.13
N MET A 244 -16.26 4.13 11.54
CA MET A 244 -17.20 3.04 11.82
C MET A 244 -18.16 3.46 12.92
N SER A 245 -19.47 3.34 12.70
CA SER A 245 -20.47 3.67 13.71
C SER A 245 -20.29 2.82 14.97
N PRO A 246 -20.62 3.35 16.17
CA PRO A 246 -20.70 2.56 17.39
C PRO A 246 -21.60 1.33 17.18
N PRO A 247 -21.26 0.17 17.76
CA PRO A 247 -22.14 -0.99 17.70
C PRO A 247 -23.49 -0.65 18.34
N THR A 248 -24.57 -1.02 17.67
CA THR A 248 -25.92 -0.88 18.21
C THR A 248 -26.06 -1.80 19.42
N SER A 249 -26.24 -1.23 20.60
CA SER A 249 -26.60 -2.03 21.78
C SER A 249 -28.05 -2.47 21.65
N ILE A 250 -28.28 -3.77 21.44
CA ILE A 250 -29.62 -4.35 21.60
C ILE A 250 -29.80 -4.62 23.09
N SER A 251 -30.62 -3.82 23.76
CA SER A 251 -31.07 -4.07 25.14
C SER A 251 -32.51 -4.57 25.12
N GLY A 252 -32.74 -5.76 25.65
CA GLY A 252 -34.05 -6.42 25.78
C GLY A 252 -33.86 -7.87 26.23
N ASP A 253 -34.88 -8.46 26.86
CA ASP A 253 -34.85 -9.86 27.30
C ASP A 253 -34.68 -10.79 26.09
N VAL A 254 -33.46 -11.29 25.87
CA VAL A 254 -33.20 -12.32 24.86
C VAL A 254 -33.74 -13.64 25.41
N LYS A 255 -35.01 -13.94 25.13
CA LYS A 255 -35.55 -15.29 25.34
C LYS A 255 -34.92 -16.24 24.33
N VAL A 256 -33.85 -16.92 24.73
CA VAL A 256 -33.32 -18.06 23.99
C VAL A 256 -34.19 -19.27 24.36
N SER A 257 -35.07 -19.70 23.46
CA SER A 257 -35.74 -20.99 23.55
C SER A 257 -34.83 -22.06 22.92
N PHE A 258 -34.45 -23.06 23.71
CA PHE A 258 -33.78 -24.28 23.25
C PHE A 258 -34.77 -25.24 22.60
#